data_AF-A0A8C3LCW0-F1
#
_entry.id   AF-A0A8C3LCW0-F1
#
_cell.length_a   1.000
_cell.length_b   1.000
_cell.length_c   1.000
_cell.angle_alpha   90.00
_cell.angle_beta   90.00
_cell.angle_gamma   90.00
#
_symmetry.space_group_name_H-M   'P 1'
#
loop_
_entity.id
_entity.type
_entity.pdbx_description
1 polymer ?
#
loop_
_entity_poly.entity_id
_entity_poly.type
_entity_poly.pdbx_seq_one_letter_code
_entity_poly.pdbx_strand_id
1 'polypeptide(L)'
;EADEYALFYKRLKSIDDNEGGLNKFSKSYKSFGVNQFVDGGVYCKEWAPGAEAVFLTGDFNGWNPFSHPYKKMDYGKWELFIPPGQDGFSPVPHGSKLKVVIRAQNGELLYRISPWARYVVRYEGKVNYDWVHWDPPQTYIRKHRSPKKLKSLRIYESHVGIASPEGKIASYKNFTFNVLPRIRDLGYNCIQLMAVMEHAYYASFGYQVTSFFAASSRYGTPDDLKELIDVAHSMGITVLLDVVHSHASKNSEDGLNKFDGTDSCFFHSGSRGTHRIWDSRLFDYANWEVLRFLLSNLRMWIEDYGFDGFRFDGVTSMLYHNHGIGKEFSGDYNEYFGLDVDEDALCYLMLANHMINFLHPECITIAEDVSGMPALCRPVAEGGGGFDYRLAMAIPDKWIKIIKELKDEDWNMGNIVYTLTNRRCDEKYIAYAESHDQALVGDKTLAFRLMDAEMYTNMSVFTPLTPVIDRGIQLHKMIRLITHTLGGDGYLNFMGNEFGHPEWLDFPRKGNNESFHYARRQFNLTDDHLLRYKFLNEFDRDMNKLEEKFGWLASPPAYVTEKHESNKVIAFERAGLLFIFNFHPYESYVDYRVGVEVPGKYPFLTLSFLQRNLLN
;
A
#
# COMPACT_ATOMS: atom_id res chain seq x y z
N GLU A 1 8.44 -30.46 -13.14
CA GLU A 1 7.98 -30.43 -11.73
C GLU A 1 9.16 -29.99 -10.87
N ALA A 2 9.00 -28.85 -10.18
CA ALA A 2 9.98 -28.12 -9.34
C ALA A 2 11.03 -27.22 -10.03
N ASP A 3 10.63 -26.38 -11.00
CA ASP A 3 11.57 -25.41 -11.62
C ASP A 3 11.66 -24.10 -10.81
N GLU A 4 10.56 -23.62 -10.21
CA GLU A 4 10.50 -22.30 -9.56
C GLU A 4 11.31 -22.25 -8.25
N TYR A 5 11.15 -23.25 -7.38
CA TYR A 5 11.94 -23.34 -6.14
C TYR A 5 13.42 -23.60 -6.45
N ALA A 6 13.72 -24.36 -7.51
CA ALA A 6 15.09 -24.57 -7.97
C ALA A 6 15.74 -23.28 -8.48
N LEU A 7 14.98 -22.46 -9.22
CA LEU A 7 15.41 -21.12 -9.66
C LEU A 7 15.68 -20.21 -8.47
N PHE A 8 14.76 -20.14 -7.51
CA PHE A 8 14.96 -19.41 -6.25
C PHE A 8 16.24 -19.85 -5.53
N TYR A 9 16.40 -21.15 -5.29
CA TYR A 9 17.56 -21.67 -4.57
C TYR A 9 18.87 -21.38 -5.31
N LYS A 10 18.88 -21.53 -6.64
CA LYS A 10 20.03 -21.20 -7.49
C LYS A 10 20.40 -19.72 -7.39
N ARG A 11 19.42 -18.80 -7.42
CA ARG A 11 19.67 -17.36 -7.26
C ARG A 11 20.16 -17.03 -5.87
N LEU A 12 19.52 -17.55 -4.82
CA LEU A 12 19.93 -17.34 -3.43
C LEU A 12 21.37 -17.78 -3.20
N LYS A 13 21.71 -19.01 -3.61
CA LYS A 13 23.08 -19.52 -3.52
C LYS A 13 24.08 -18.66 -4.29
N SER A 14 23.69 -18.15 -5.47
CA SER A 14 24.56 -17.25 -6.24
C SER A 14 24.79 -15.92 -5.51
N ILE A 15 23.79 -15.41 -4.78
CA ILE A 15 23.93 -14.20 -3.96
C ILE A 15 24.86 -14.48 -2.78
N ASP A 16 24.73 -15.64 -2.14
CA ASP A 16 25.60 -16.06 -1.06
C ASP A 16 27.07 -16.17 -1.51
N ASP A 17 27.31 -16.86 -2.63
CA ASP A 17 28.64 -17.14 -3.16
C ASP A 17 29.35 -15.87 -3.69
N ASN A 18 28.62 -14.92 -4.30
CA ASN A 18 29.23 -13.78 -5.01
C ASN A 18 29.09 -12.42 -4.29
N GLU A 19 28.11 -12.25 -3.42
CA GLU A 19 27.79 -10.95 -2.80
C GLU A 19 27.93 -10.99 -1.27
N GLY A 20 28.26 -12.15 -0.71
CA GLY A 20 28.33 -12.38 0.74
C GLY A 20 26.95 -12.39 1.40
N GLY A 21 25.95 -12.88 0.67
CA GLY A 21 24.59 -13.12 1.11
C GLY A 21 23.67 -11.91 1.11
N LEU A 22 22.37 -12.19 1.30
CA LEU A 22 21.30 -11.18 1.20
C LEU A 22 21.53 -9.95 2.08
N ASN A 23 22.09 -10.12 3.29
CA ASN A 23 22.37 -9.01 4.20
C ASN A 23 23.34 -7.96 3.63
N LYS A 24 24.34 -8.37 2.85
CA LYS A 24 25.27 -7.44 2.19
C LYS A 24 24.68 -6.94 0.87
N PHE A 25 24.10 -7.85 0.08
CA PHE A 25 23.51 -7.53 -1.22
C PHE A 25 22.44 -6.43 -1.11
N SER A 26 21.56 -6.52 -0.12
CA SER A 26 20.48 -5.57 0.10
C SER A 26 20.90 -4.24 0.74
N LYS A 27 22.19 -4.04 1.06
CA LYS A 27 22.71 -2.76 1.59
C LYS A 27 23.41 -1.93 0.52
N SER A 28 23.19 -2.26 -0.75
CA SER A 28 23.88 -1.60 -1.86
C SER A 28 23.55 -0.10 -1.96
N TYR A 29 22.40 0.33 -1.43
CA TYR A 29 22.02 1.74 -1.28
C TYR A 29 23.00 2.59 -0.43
N LYS A 30 23.87 1.97 0.37
CA LYS A 30 24.94 2.66 1.12
C LYS A 30 26.18 2.97 0.27
N SER A 31 26.20 2.50 -0.97
CA SER A 31 27.33 2.66 -1.89
C SER A 31 26.91 3.19 -3.25
N PHE A 32 25.73 2.81 -3.75
CA PHE A 32 25.13 3.39 -4.95
C PHE A 32 24.45 4.73 -4.65
N GLY A 33 24.28 5.56 -5.68
CA GLY A 33 23.87 6.95 -5.55
C GLY A 33 25.03 7.82 -5.07
N VAL A 34 24.72 8.85 -4.27
CA VAL A 34 25.70 9.79 -3.71
C VAL A 34 25.74 9.59 -2.20
N ASN A 35 26.90 9.19 -1.68
CA ASN A 35 27.11 8.89 -0.27
C ASN A 35 28.30 9.68 0.25
N GLN A 36 28.11 10.38 1.36
CA GLN A 36 29.18 11.10 2.03
C GLN A 36 29.94 10.15 2.98
N PHE A 37 31.26 10.23 2.96
CA PHE A 37 32.16 9.55 3.88
C PHE A 37 32.42 10.37 5.14
N VAL A 38 32.92 9.69 6.17
CA VAL A 38 33.22 10.28 7.48
C VAL A 38 34.28 11.38 7.40
N ASP A 39 35.17 11.31 6.41
CA ASP A 39 36.21 12.30 6.14
C ASP A 39 35.73 13.52 5.33
N GLY A 40 34.43 13.60 5.02
CA GLY A 40 33.81 14.67 4.23
C GLY A 40 33.91 14.48 2.71
N GLY A 41 34.60 13.45 2.23
CA GLY A 41 34.60 13.10 0.81
C GLY A 41 33.25 12.54 0.36
N VAL A 42 32.94 12.64 -0.93
CA VAL A 42 31.71 12.11 -1.51
C VAL A 42 32.04 11.00 -2.49
N TYR A 43 31.52 9.81 -2.23
CA TYR A 43 31.59 8.67 -3.13
C TYR A 43 30.26 8.52 -3.88
N CYS A 44 30.37 8.39 -5.19
CA CYS A 44 29.23 8.18 -6.06
C CYS A 44 29.39 6.89 -6.84
N LYS A 45 28.29 6.15 -7.02
CA LYS A 45 28.28 4.96 -7.86
C LYS A 45 26.95 4.76 -8.55
N GLU A 46 27.01 4.47 -9.85
CA GLU A 46 25.84 4.24 -10.69
C GLU A 46 26.00 2.99 -11.54
N TRP A 47 24.89 2.39 -11.95
CA TRP A 47 24.86 1.30 -12.92
C TRP A 47 24.22 1.80 -14.22
N ALA A 48 25.03 1.92 -15.27
CA ALA A 48 24.64 2.46 -16.56
C ALA A 48 25.42 1.72 -17.67
N PRO A 49 25.07 0.45 -17.95
CA PRO A 49 25.86 -0.40 -18.84
C PRO A 49 25.89 0.09 -20.29
N GLY A 50 24.80 0.72 -20.77
CA GLY A 50 24.69 1.29 -22.10
C GLY A 50 25.39 2.64 -22.28
N ALA A 51 25.84 3.28 -21.20
CA ALA A 51 26.48 4.58 -21.27
C ALA A 51 27.87 4.52 -21.93
N GLU A 52 28.18 5.53 -22.73
CA GLU A 52 29.53 5.76 -23.25
C GLU A 52 30.42 6.43 -22.19
N ALA A 53 29.86 7.41 -21.47
CA ALA A 53 30.50 8.08 -20.34
C ALA A 53 29.45 8.59 -19.33
N VAL A 54 29.85 8.72 -18.07
CA VAL A 54 28.99 9.16 -16.95
C VAL A 54 29.70 10.28 -16.19
N PHE A 55 28.96 11.32 -15.81
CA PHE A 55 29.47 12.48 -15.07
C PHE A 55 28.48 12.91 -13.98
N LEU A 56 28.96 13.60 -12.94
CA LEU A 56 28.12 14.30 -11.97
C LEU A 56 28.12 15.80 -12.26
N THR A 57 26.95 16.42 -12.20
CA THR A 57 26.80 17.88 -12.31
C THR A 57 25.78 18.40 -11.31
N GLY A 58 25.84 19.68 -10.97
CA GLY A 58 24.90 20.30 -10.06
C GLY A 58 25.30 21.70 -9.65
N ASP A 59 24.62 22.24 -8.64
CA ASP A 59 24.93 23.58 -8.13
C ASP A 59 26.39 23.67 -7.63
N PHE A 60 26.90 22.59 -7.03
CA PHE A 60 28.24 22.53 -6.43
C PHE A 60 29.39 22.75 -7.42
N ASN A 61 29.18 22.49 -8.72
CA ASN A 61 30.20 22.67 -9.76
C ASN A 61 29.80 23.69 -10.84
N GLY A 62 28.81 24.54 -10.54
CA GLY A 62 28.28 25.52 -11.48
C GLY A 62 27.63 24.90 -12.72
N TRP A 63 27.04 23.71 -12.58
CA TRP A 63 26.39 22.95 -13.64
C TRP A 63 27.31 22.56 -14.81
N ASN A 64 28.64 22.51 -14.61
CA ASN A 64 29.57 22.05 -15.64
C ASN A 64 29.40 20.53 -15.86
N PRO A 65 28.94 20.10 -17.06
CA PRO A 65 28.52 18.72 -17.29
C PRO A 65 29.66 17.70 -17.34
N PHE A 66 30.91 18.13 -17.48
CA PHE A 66 32.05 17.22 -17.72
C PHE A 66 33.14 17.25 -16.65
N SER A 67 33.03 18.18 -15.69
CA SER A 67 34.08 18.44 -14.71
C SER A 67 34.33 17.29 -13.73
N HIS A 68 33.33 16.43 -13.50
CA HIS A 68 33.39 15.32 -12.54
C HIS A 68 33.05 13.98 -13.23
N PRO A 69 33.97 13.43 -14.05
CA PRO A 69 33.75 12.17 -14.76
C PRO A 69 33.83 10.97 -13.81
N TYR A 70 32.92 10.03 -13.96
CA TYR A 70 33.02 8.73 -13.32
C TYR A 70 34.03 7.85 -14.06
N LYS A 71 34.72 7.02 -13.30
CA LYS A 71 35.54 5.92 -13.81
C LYS A 71 34.65 4.72 -14.12
N LYS A 72 34.76 4.20 -15.35
CA LYS A 72 34.09 2.95 -15.73
C LYS A 72 34.68 1.78 -14.95
N MET A 73 33.80 0.93 -14.43
CA MET A 73 34.13 -0.33 -13.77
C MET A 73 33.61 -1.51 -14.60
N ASP A 74 33.96 -2.72 -14.16
CA ASP A 74 33.39 -3.94 -14.72
C ASP A 74 31.85 -3.98 -14.54
N TYR A 75 31.20 -4.81 -15.35
CA TYR A 75 29.75 -5.04 -15.32
C TYR A 75 28.90 -3.77 -15.56
N GLY A 76 29.45 -2.76 -16.23
CA GLY A 76 28.71 -1.53 -16.58
C GLY A 76 28.44 -0.59 -15.40
N LYS A 77 29.17 -0.78 -14.30
CA LYS A 77 29.14 0.12 -13.14
C LYS A 77 30.10 1.30 -13.36
N TRP A 78 29.85 2.40 -12.65
CA TRP A 78 30.62 3.63 -12.74
C TRP A 78 30.82 4.17 -11.34
N GLU A 79 32.03 4.62 -10.99
CA GLU A 79 32.32 5.23 -9.68
C GLU A 79 33.03 6.59 -9.80
N LEU A 80 32.78 7.46 -8.84
CA LEU A 80 33.42 8.76 -8.71
C LEU A 80 33.72 9.00 -7.22
N PHE A 81 34.89 9.55 -6.94
CA PHE A 81 35.22 10.07 -5.63
C PHE A 81 35.55 11.56 -5.75
N ILE A 82 34.85 12.39 -4.97
CA ILE A 82 35.09 13.82 -4.87
C ILE A 82 35.75 14.06 -3.50
N PRO A 83 36.97 14.60 -3.44
CA PRO A 83 37.66 14.84 -2.18
C PRO A 83 36.89 15.89 -1.34
N PRO A 84 37.07 15.89 -0.01
CA PRO A 84 36.47 16.90 0.85
C PRO A 84 36.89 18.32 0.42
N GLY A 85 36.05 19.31 0.72
CA GLY A 85 36.38 20.71 0.54
C GLY A 85 37.62 21.10 1.35
N GLN A 86 38.28 22.21 0.97
CA GLN A 86 39.47 22.70 1.68
C GLN A 86 39.19 23.06 3.15
N ASP A 87 37.93 23.34 3.45
CA ASP A 87 37.37 23.61 4.78
C ASP A 87 36.97 22.32 5.54
N GLY A 88 37.16 21.14 4.95
CA GLY A 88 36.81 19.84 5.51
C GLY A 88 35.33 19.49 5.41
N PHE A 89 34.50 20.36 4.80
CA PHE A 89 33.08 20.11 4.59
C PHE A 89 32.83 19.33 3.29
N SER A 90 31.62 18.78 3.17
CA SER A 90 31.19 18.08 1.98
C SER A 90 31.29 18.98 0.75
N PRO A 91 31.92 18.52 -0.35
CA PRO A 91 31.98 19.27 -1.60
C PRO A 91 30.60 19.43 -2.24
N VAL A 92 29.59 18.67 -1.80
CA VAL A 92 28.21 18.74 -2.26
C VAL A 92 27.33 19.18 -1.10
N PRO A 93 26.93 20.47 -1.04
CA PRO A 93 26.13 20.97 0.09
C PRO A 93 24.76 20.27 0.20
N HIS A 94 24.31 20.04 1.43
CA HIS A 94 22.91 19.65 1.69
C HIS A 94 21.92 20.61 1.03
N GLY A 95 20.88 20.07 0.41
CA GLY A 95 19.85 20.86 -0.27
C GLY A 95 20.25 21.36 -1.67
N SER A 96 21.50 21.16 -2.09
CA SER A 96 21.94 21.50 -3.44
C SER A 96 21.37 20.54 -4.48
N LYS A 97 21.21 21.03 -5.71
CA LYS A 97 20.68 20.25 -6.83
C LYS A 97 21.77 19.48 -7.54
N LEU A 98 21.45 18.27 -7.96
CA LEU A 98 22.33 17.35 -8.67
C LEU A 98 21.64 16.78 -9.91
N LYS A 99 22.44 16.36 -10.89
CA LYS A 99 22.06 15.44 -11.97
C LYS A 99 23.23 14.54 -12.34
N VAL A 100 22.91 13.32 -12.75
CA VAL A 100 23.84 12.46 -13.48
C VAL A 100 23.75 12.83 -14.95
N VAL A 101 24.90 13.04 -15.60
CA VAL A 101 25.00 13.25 -17.05
C VAL A 101 25.46 11.95 -17.68
N ILE A 102 24.66 11.41 -18.60
CA ILE A 102 24.99 10.23 -19.39
C ILE A 102 25.30 10.69 -20.81
N ARG A 103 26.48 10.36 -21.33
CA ARG A 103 26.74 10.39 -22.77
C ARG A 103 26.29 9.05 -23.35
N ALA A 104 25.23 9.05 -24.14
CA ALA A 104 24.74 7.86 -24.81
C ALA A 104 25.64 7.48 -26.01
N GLN A 105 25.53 6.25 -26.52
CA GLN A 105 26.36 5.75 -27.63
C GLN A 105 26.21 6.56 -28.93
N ASN A 106 25.09 7.26 -29.11
CA ASN A 106 24.85 8.15 -30.24
C ASN A 106 25.46 9.56 -30.05
N GLY A 107 26.17 9.80 -28.94
CA GLY A 107 26.76 11.08 -28.58
C GLY A 107 25.81 12.06 -27.86
N GLU A 108 24.54 11.69 -27.66
CA GLU A 108 23.56 12.53 -26.96
C GLU A 108 23.90 12.68 -25.48
N LEU A 109 23.72 13.87 -24.93
CA LEU A 109 23.90 14.16 -23.51
C LEU A 109 22.55 14.13 -22.80
N LEU A 110 22.39 13.16 -21.92
CA LEU A 110 21.17 12.90 -21.19
C LEU A 110 21.37 13.32 -19.73
N TYR A 111 20.43 14.11 -19.22
CA TYR A 111 20.42 14.54 -17.82
C TYR A 111 19.41 13.70 -17.05
N ARG A 112 19.86 13.03 -15.99
CA ARG A 112 19.08 12.06 -15.22
C ARG A 112 19.16 12.33 -13.73
N ILE A 113 18.08 11.98 -13.03
CA ILE A 113 18.09 11.78 -11.59
C ILE A 113 18.72 10.40 -11.31
N SER A 114 19.54 10.30 -10.27
CA SER A 114 20.08 9.01 -9.83
C SER A 114 18.93 8.04 -9.51
N PRO A 115 18.96 6.77 -9.95
CA PRO A 115 18.02 5.73 -9.53
C PRO A 115 17.94 5.59 -7.99
N TRP A 116 19.00 5.98 -7.30
CA TRP A 116 19.20 5.89 -5.86
C TRP A 116 18.99 7.22 -5.14
N ALA A 117 18.42 8.23 -5.81
CA ALA A 117 18.13 9.53 -5.22
C ALA A 117 17.24 9.39 -3.98
N ARG A 118 17.64 10.04 -2.88
CA ARG A 118 16.91 10.02 -1.59
C ARG A 118 15.84 11.09 -1.46
N TYR A 119 15.93 12.14 -2.27
CA TYR A 119 14.99 13.25 -2.24
C TYR A 119 15.02 13.99 -3.57
N VAL A 120 13.85 14.31 -4.09
CA VAL A 120 13.68 15.07 -5.33
C VAL A 120 12.57 16.09 -5.11
N VAL A 121 12.62 17.26 -5.73
CA VAL A 121 11.64 18.32 -5.50
C VAL A 121 11.20 18.93 -6.82
N ARG A 122 9.88 19.15 -6.97
CA ARG A 122 9.33 19.97 -8.05
C ARG A 122 9.02 21.38 -7.53
N TYR A 123 9.73 22.36 -8.07
CA TYR A 123 9.49 23.77 -7.78
C TYR A 123 8.31 24.30 -8.59
N GLU A 124 7.64 25.32 -8.05
CA GLU A 124 6.51 25.98 -8.73
C GLU A 124 6.91 26.47 -10.13
N GLY A 125 6.03 26.24 -11.11
CA GLY A 125 6.27 26.59 -12.52
C GLY A 125 7.19 25.65 -13.30
N LYS A 126 7.80 24.63 -12.67
CA LYS A 126 8.59 23.61 -13.38
C LYS A 126 7.75 22.38 -13.76
N VAL A 127 8.07 21.81 -14.92
CA VAL A 127 7.51 20.52 -15.38
C VAL A 127 8.17 19.36 -14.64
N ASN A 128 9.50 19.33 -14.63
CA ASN A 128 10.29 18.21 -14.09
C ASN A 128 10.73 18.44 -12.64
N TYR A 129 11.09 17.34 -11.98
CA TYR A 129 11.74 17.35 -10.67
C TYR A 129 13.25 17.64 -10.77
N ASP A 130 13.78 18.29 -9.74
CA ASP A 130 15.21 18.41 -9.48
C ASP A 130 15.62 17.37 -8.44
N TRP A 131 16.75 16.69 -8.61
CA TRP A 131 17.32 15.84 -7.56
C TRP A 131 18.04 16.70 -6.53
N VAL A 132 17.65 16.55 -5.27
CA VAL A 132 18.16 17.33 -4.14
C VAL A 132 19.04 16.43 -3.28
N HIS A 133 20.29 16.84 -3.06
CA HIS A 133 21.20 16.13 -2.18
C HIS A 133 20.69 16.21 -0.73
N TRP A 134 20.37 15.06 -0.14
CA TRP A 134 19.79 14.98 1.20
C TRP A 134 20.78 14.43 2.22
N ASP A 135 21.58 15.32 2.79
CA ASP A 135 22.47 15.02 3.93
C ASP A 135 22.31 16.08 5.05
N PRO A 136 21.18 16.09 5.78
CA PRO A 136 20.91 17.16 6.75
C PRO A 136 21.96 17.15 7.88
N PRO A 137 22.44 18.32 8.34
CA PRO A 137 23.45 18.40 9.43
C PRO A 137 23.02 17.70 10.72
N GLN A 138 21.71 17.63 10.95
CA GLN A 138 21.11 16.84 12.02
C GLN A 138 20.09 15.90 11.39
N THR A 139 20.36 14.60 11.48
CA THR A 139 19.42 13.57 11.06
C THR A 139 18.41 13.29 12.17
N TYR A 140 17.18 12.96 11.79
CA TYR A 140 16.19 12.48 12.74
C TYR A 140 16.67 11.19 13.45
N ILE A 141 16.65 11.20 14.78
CA ILE A 141 16.99 10.05 15.62
C ILE A 141 15.69 9.42 16.13
N ARG A 142 15.45 8.16 15.73
CA ARG A 142 14.28 7.37 16.18
C ARG A 142 14.31 7.19 17.70
N LYS A 143 13.18 7.45 18.37
CA LYS A 143 13.06 7.41 19.83
C LYS A 143 12.33 6.18 20.32
N HIS A 144 11.46 5.60 19.50
CA HIS A 144 10.61 4.48 19.85
C HIS A 144 11.03 3.22 19.08
N ARG A 145 10.77 2.06 19.67
CA ARG A 145 11.01 0.77 19.01
C ARG A 145 9.77 0.42 18.18
N SER A 146 9.99 -0.29 17.07
CA SER A 146 8.90 -0.92 16.34
C SER A 146 8.02 -1.77 17.28
N PRO A 147 6.69 -1.75 17.09
CA PRO A 147 5.79 -2.67 17.76
C PRO A 147 6.16 -4.13 17.47
N LYS A 148 5.76 -5.05 18.36
CA LYS A 148 5.89 -6.50 18.09
C LYS A 148 4.89 -6.94 17.03
N LYS A 149 5.19 -8.03 16.32
CA LYS A 149 4.28 -8.64 15.34
C LYS A 149 2.91 -8.91 15.97
N LEU A 150 1.88 -8.34 15.34
CA LEU A 150 0.50 -8.37 15.79
C LEU A 150 -0.14 -9.74 15.51
N LYS A 151 -1.09 -10.18 16.35
CA LYS A 151 -1.83 -11.44 16.16
C LYS A 151 -2.85 -11.34 15.02
N SER A 152 -3.52 -10.20 14.92
CA SER A 152 -4.45 -9.82 13.86
C SER A 152 -4.20 -8.38 13.45
N LEU A 153 -4.47 -8.06 12.18
CA LEU A 153 -4.28 -6.72 11.64
C LEU A 153 -5.62 -6.02 11.49
N ARG A 154 -5.70 -4.81 12.04
CA ARG A 154 -6.76 -3.84 11.79
C ARG A 154 -6.09 -2.65 11.14
N ILE A 155 -6.11 -2.65 9.82
CA ILE A 155 -5.33 -1.77 8.95
C ILE A 155 -6.16 -0.53 8.59
N TYR A 156 -5.60 0.64 8.82
CA TYR A 156 -6.12 1.90 8.35
C TYR A 156 -5.32 2.37 7.12
N GLU A 157 -5.87 2.13 5.93
CA GLU A 157 -5.24 2.49 4.66
C GLU A 157 -5.33 4.01 4.43
N SER A 158 -4.18 4.63 4.18
CA SER A 158 -4.00 6.07 4.30
C SER A 158 -3.16 6.65 3.17
N HIS A 159 -3.54 7.86 2.74
CA HIS A 159 -2.76 8.69 1.84
C HIS A 159 -2.53 10.07 2.47
N VAL A 160 -1.26 10.42 2.72
CA VAL A 160 -0.89 11.63 3.48
C VAL A 160 -1.42 12.90 2.83
N GLY A 161 -1.25 13.05 1.52
CA GLY A 161 -1.58 14.28 0.80
C GLY A 161 -3.05 14.69 0.79
N ILE A 162 -3.98 13.79 1.13
CA ILE A 162 -5.43 14.07 1.17
C ILE A 162 -5.97 14.09 2.60
N ALA A 163 -5.09 13.95 3.60
CA ALA A 163 -5.46 13.75 5.00
C ALA A 163 -5.74 15.05 5.76
N SER A 164 -6.45 15.98 5.12
CA SER A 164 -6.89 17.26 5.67
C SER A 164 -8.25 17.64 5.08
N PRO A 165 -9.10 18.41 5.78
CA PRO A 165 -10.32 18.98 5.19
C PRO A 165 -10.04 20.11 4.19
N GLU A 166 -8.81 20.61 4.10
CA GLU A 166 -8.42 21.65 3.16
C GLU A 166 -8.19 21.07 1.75
N GLY A 167 -8.61 21.80 0.72
CA GLY A 167 -8.33 21.47 -0.69
C GLY A 167 -6.89 21.80 -1.08
N LYS A 168 -5.92 21.14 -0.46
CA LYS A 168 -4.48 21.25 -0.73
C LYS A 168 -3.77 19.95 -0.36
N ILE A 169 -2.52 19.81 -0.79
CA ILE A 169 -1.67 18.69 -0.36
C ILE A 169 -1.34 18.83 1.13
N ALA A 170 -1.80 17.88 1.94
CA ALA A 170 -1.46 17.80 3.36
C ALA A 170 -0.06 17.21 3.60
N SER A 171 0.54 17.53 4.76
CA SER A 171 1.91 17.17 5.10
C SER A 171 2.03 15.95 6.02
N TYR A 172 3.22 15.33 6.06
CA TYR A 172 3.57 14.30 7.04
C TYR A 172 3.34 14.78 8.47
N LYS A 173 3.69 16.04 8.78
CA LYS A 173 3.45 16.66 10.09
C LYS A 173 1.97 16.77 10.40
N ASN A 174 1.14 17.20 9.44
CA ASN A 174 -0.32 17.20 9.62
C ASN A 174 -0.85 15.80 9.92
N PHE A 175 -0.42 14.79 9.16
CA PHE A 175 -0.83 13.41 9.41
C PHE A 175 -0.41 12.94 10.82
N THR A 176 0.82 13.25 11.21
CA THR A 176 1.40 12.89 12.51
C THR A 176 0.58 13.43 13.67
N PHE A 177 0.23 14.72 13.64
CA PHE A 177 -0.41 15.37 14.79
C PHE A 177 -1.94 15.33 14.77
N ASN A 178 -2.57 15.24 13.60
CA ASN A 178 -4.02 15.33 13.47
C ASN A 178 -4.70 14.00 13.11
N VAL A 179 -3.99 13.07 12.46
CA VAL A 179 -4.58 11.83 11.93
C VAL A 179 -4.18 10.61 12.75
N LEU A 180 -2.92 10.47 13.16
CA LEU A 180 -2.49 9.35 14.01
C LEU A 180 -3.32 9.21 15.30
N PRO A 181 -3.65 10.29 16.05
CA PRO A 181 -4.51 10.17 17.22
C PRO A 181 -5.90 9.60 16.90
N ARG A 182 -6.49 10.02 15.77
CA ARG A 182 -7.78 9.51 15.30
C ARG A 182 -7.72 8.00 15.00
N ILE A 183 -6.69 7.56 14.28
CA ILE A 183 -6.49 6.15 13.92
C ILE A 183 -6.38 5.28 15.19
N ARG A 184 -5.57 5.74 16.16
CA ARG A 184 -5.41 5.07 17.46
C ARG A 184 -6.75 4.99 18.21
N ASP A 185 -7.47 6.11 18.29
CA ASP A 185 -8.71 6.20 19.06
C ASP A 185 -9.84 5.34 18.46
N LEU A 186 -9.84 5.15 17.14
CA LEU A 186 -10.67 4.20 16.39
C LEU A 186 -10.30 2.72 16.62
N GLY A 187 -9.16 2.43 17.26
CA GLY A 187 -8.76 1.05 17.61
C GLY A 187 -8.02 0.29 16.51
N TYR A 188 -7.63 0.95 15.41
CA TYR A 188 -6.72 0.38 14.42
C TYR A 188 -5.32 0.21 15.03
N ASN A 189 -4.64 -0.88 14.67
CA ASN A 189 -3.31 -1.20 15.17
C ASN A 189 -2.23 -1.17 14.07
N CYS A 190 -2.64 -0.95 12.82
CA CYS A 190 -1.77 -0.94 11.66
C CYS A 190 -2.19 0.18 10.70
N ILE A 191 -1.22 0.82 10.05
CA ILE A 191 -1.44 1.78 8.97
C ILE A 191 -0.85 1.20 7.69
N GLN A 192 -1.62 1.21 6.59
CA GLN A 192 -1.07 1.02 5.25
C GLN A 192 -0.84 2.40 4.65
N LEU A 193 0.42 2.79 4.42
CA LEU A 193 0.78 4.12 3.98
C LEU A 193 1.05 4.12 2.47
N MET A 194 0.08 4.64 1.72
CA MET A 194 0.10 4.74 0.26
C MET A 194 0.92 5.94 -0.22
N ALA A 195 1.35 5.88 -1.48
CA ALA A 195 1.94 6.99 -2.23
C ALA A 195 3.17 7.66 -1.57
N VAL A 196 3.97 6.89 -0.83
CA VAL A 196 5.20 7.38 -0.19
C VAL A 196 6.38 7.36 -1.15
N MET A 197 6.53 6.30 -1.96
CA MET A 197 7.54 6.27 -3.01
C MET A 197 7.26 7.40 -4.00
N GLU A 198 8.28 8.17 -4.34
CA GLU A 198 8.09 9.39 -5.11
C GLU A 198 7.53 9.11 -6.51
N HIS A 199 6.53 9.90 -6.89
CA HIS A 199 5.77 9.77 -8.12
C HIS A 199 5.48 11.16 -8.68
N ALA A 200 5.88 11.45 -9.92
CA ALA A 200 5.73 12.79 -10.48
C ALA A 200 4.26 13.17 -10.75
N TYR A 201 3.40 12.20 -11.09
CA TYR A 201 1.99 12.41 -11.38
C TYR A 201 1.13 12.15 -10.14
N TYR A 202 0.66 13.22 -9.48
CA TYR A 202 -0.07 13.12 -8.20
C TYR A 202 -1.36 12.30 -8.31
N ALA A 203 -2.09 12.44 -9.42
CA ALA A 203 -3.31 11.68 -9.69
C ALA A 203 -3.07 10.20 -10.08
N SER A 204 -1.81 9.74 -10.10
CA SER A 204 -1.52 8.30 -10.13
C SER A 204 -1.78 7.61 -8.80
N PHE A 205 -2.08 8.38 -7.74
CA PHE A 205 -2.30 7.89 -6.39
C PHE A 205 -1.10 7.14 -5.79
N GLY A 206 0.11 7.38 -6.32
CA GLY A 206 1.34 6.72 -5.90
C GLY A 206 1.82 5.62 -6.85
N TYR A 207 0.98 5.14 -7.77
CA TYR A 207 1.30 3.98 -8.60
C TYR A 207 2.32 4.28 -9.71
N GLN A 208 2.49 5.54 -10.13
CA GLN A 208 3.47 5.91 -11.17
C GLN A 208 4.80 6.37 -10.55
N VAL A 209 5.51 5.44 -9.91
CA VAL A 209 6.78 5.71 -9.22
C VAL A 209 7.85 6.18 -10.21
N THR A 210 8.56 7.25 -9.85
CA THR A 210 9.67 7.82 -10.61
C THR A 210 11.01 7.68 -9.88
N SER A 211 11.05 7.91 -8.56
CA SER A 211 12.27 7.81 -7.74
C SER A 211 12.06 6.87 -6.56
N PHE A 212 12.47 5.61 -6.72
CA PHE A 212 12.15 4.50 -5.81
C PHE A 212 12.70 4.68 -4.40
N PHE A 213 13.84 5.37 -4.24
CA PHE A 213 14.50 5.58 -2.95
C PHE A 213 14.13 6.90 -2.27
N ALA A 214 13.25 7.70 -2.89
CA ALA A 214 12.84 9.00 -2.40
C ALA A 214 11.47 8.92 -1.72
N ALA A 215 11.39 9.42 -0.49
CA ALA A 215 10.11 9.73 0.13
C ALA A 215 9.50 10.96 -0.57
N SER A 216 8.21 10.88 -0.92
CA SER A 216 7.58 11.90 -1.75
C SER A 216 7.67 13.27 -1.09
N SER A 217 8.26 14.22 -1.82
CA SER A 217 8.55 15.56 -1.30
C SER A 217 7.31 16.43 -1.13
N ARG A 218 6.19 15.99 -1.71
CA ARG A 218 4.90 16.69 -1.62
C ARG A 218 4.44 16.89 -0.18
N TYR A 219 4.76 15.93 0.68
CA TYR A 219 4.23 15.91 2.05
C TYR A 219 5.25 16.44 3.08
N GLY A 220 6.49 16.70 2.66
CA GLY A 220 7.57 17.14 3.54
C GLY A 220 8.87 16.40 3.24
N THR A 221 9.77 16.46 4.20
CA THR A 221 11.13 15.91 4.09
C THR A 221 11.17 14.42 4.49
N PRO A 222 12.25 13.69 4.12
CA PRO A 222 12.49 12.34 4.63
C PRO A 222 12.45 12.23 6.16
N ASP A 223 12.92 13.26 6.87
CA ASP A 223 12.93 13.28 8.33
C ASP A 223 11.54 13.51 8.93
N ASP A 224 10.64 14.22 8.23
CA ASP A 224 9.23 14.31 8.63
C ASP A 224 8.51 12.96 8.53
N LEU A 225 8.84 12.13 7.53
CA LEU A 225 8.32 10.76 7.41
C LEU A 225 8.87 9.86 8.52
N LYS A 226 10.16 9.96 8.86
CA LYS A 226 10.75 9.21 9.98
C LYS A 226 10.05 9.56 11.30
N GLU A 227 9.74 10.85 11.52
CA GLU A 227 8.99 11.26 12.70
C GLU A 227 7.57 10.71 12.71
N LEU A 228 6.87 10.72 11.58
CA LEU A 228 5.52 10.14 11.47
C LEU A 228 5.51 8.68 11.92
N ILE A 229 6.44 7.88 11.39
CA ILE A 229 6.55 6.44 11.73
C ILE A 229 6.92 6.27 13.20
N ASP A 230 7.89 7.03 13.71
CA ASP A 230 8.32 6.94 15.12
C ASP A 230 7.20 7.34 16.10
N VAL A 231 6.37 8.34 15.74
CA VAL A 231 5.20 8.73 16.53
C VAL A 231 4.11 7.67 16.45
N ALA A 232 3.88 7.04 15.30
CA ALA A 232 2.97 5.90 15.18
C ALA A 232 3.43 4.74 16.08
N HIS A 233 4.73 4.43 16.10
CA HIS A 233 5.32 3.44 16.99
C HIS A 233 5.14 3.79 18.47
N SER A 234 5.24 5.06 18.85
CA SER A 234 4.95 5.52 20.22
C SER A 234 3.50 5.25 20.67
N MET A 235 2.58 5.13 19.70
CA MET A 235 1.17 4.79 19.91
C MET A 235 0.89 3.28 19.80
N GLY A 236 1.92 2.45 19.59
CA GLY A 236 1.78 1.02 19.38
C GLY A 236 1.21 0.63 18.00
N ILE A 237 1.28 1.53 17.02
CA ILE A 237 0.75 1.33 15.67
C ILE A 237 1.87 0.89 14.73
N THR A 238 1.70 -0.25 14.08
CA THR A 238 2.55 -0.75 13.00
C THR A 238 2.32 0.07 11.72
N VAL A 239 3.37 0.37 10.96
CA VAL A 239 3.25 1.12 9.69
C VAL A 239 3.82 0.28 8.54
N LEU A 240 2.96 -0.06 7.58
CA LEU A 240 3.31 -0.74 6.34
C LEU A 240 3.42 0.28 5.20
N LEU A 241 4.33 0.03 4.27
CA LEU A 241 4.51 0.84 3.06
C LEU A 241 3.90 0.14 1.84
N ASP A 242 3.25 0.90 0.96
CA ASP A 242 2.97 0.46 -0.42
C ASP A 242 4.26 0.41 -1.23
N VAL A 243 4.61 -0.78 -1.71
CA VAL A 243 5.76 -1.04 -2.57
C VAL A 243 5.26 -1.34 -3.98
N VAL A 244 5.50 -0.38 -4.87
CA VAL A 244 5.16 -0.50 -6.29
C VAL A 244 6.40 -0.99 -7.04
N HIS A 245 6.67 -2.29 -6.95
CA HIS A 245 7.75 -2.95 -7.71
C HIS A 245 7.25 -3.69 -8.96
N SER A 246 5.94 -3.61 -9.26
CA SER A 246 5.34 -4.23 -10.44
C SER A 246 5.70 -3.52 -11.74
N HIS A 247 5.92 -2.21 -11.69
CA HIS A 247 6.25 -1.37 -12.84
C HIS A 247 6.93 -0.07 -12.42
N ALA A 248 7.35 0.74 -13.40
CA ALA A 248 7.84 2.10 -13.19
C ALA A 248 7.22 3.07 -14.20
N SER A 249 7.19 4.36 -13.86
CA SER A 249 6.76 5.42 -14.76
C SER A 249 7.61 5.46 -16.05
N LYS A 250 7.00 5.87 -17.17
CA LYS A 250 7.70 6.14 -18.44
C LYS A 250 8.51 7.43 -18.43
N ASN A 251 8.46 8.22 -17.36
CA ASN A 251 9.27 9.43 -17.23
C ASN A 251 10.78 9.11 -17.30
N SER A 252 11.50 9.81 -18.17
CA SER A 252 12.96 9.63 -18.34
C SER A 252 13.80 10.78 -17.80
N GLU A 253 13.25 12.01 -17.72
CA GLU A 253 14.01 13.16 -17.22
C GLU A 253 14.08 13.21 -15.69
N ASP A 254 13.02 12.75 -15.04
CA ASP A 254 12.84 12.70 -13.59
C ASP A 254 12.43 11.32 -13.07
N GLY A 255 12.53 10.28 -13.91
CA GLY A 255 12.24 8.90 -13.56
C GLY A 255 13.31 7.91 -14.04
N LEU A 256 13.08 6.64 -13.78
CA LEU A 256 14.03 5.54 -14.04
C LEU A 256 14.12 5.15 -15.53
N ASN A 257 13.14 5.55 -16.35
CA ASN A 257 13.07 5.14 -17.75
C ASN A 257 14.25 5.71 -18.56
N LYS A 258 14.83 4.88 -19.44
CA LYS A 258 15.96 5.29 -20.30
C LYS A 258 17.11 5.95 -19.55
N PHE A 259 17.44 5.42 -18.36
CA PHE A 259 18.49 5.96 -17.50
C PHE A 259 19.83 6.07 -18.25
N ASP A 260 20.32 4.98 -18.82
CA ASP A 260 21.59 4.94 -19.57
C ASP A 260 21.44 5.24 -21.07
N GLY A 261 20.27 5.77 -21.47
CA GLY A 261 19.91 6.02 -22.87
C GLY A 261 19.32 4.82 -23.61
N THR A 262 19.33 3.62 -23.04
CA THR A 262 18.71 2.42 -23.64
C THR A 262 17.28 2.21 -23.16
N ASP A 263 16.51 1.33 -23.81
CA ASP A 263 15.21 0.91 -23.29
C ASP A 263 15.31 -0.21 -22.24
N SER A 264 16.46 -0.85 -22.08
CA SER A 264 16.61 -2.16 -21.41
C SER A 264 17.49 -2.20 -20.16
N CYS A 265 17.88 -1.03 -19.64
CA CYS A 265 18.70 -0.92 -18.43
C CYS A 265 18.09 -1.66 -17.22
N PHE A 266 17.03 -1.09 -16.62
CA PHE A 266 16.31 -1.71 -15.50
C PHE A 266 15.11 -2.57 -15.95
N PHE A 267 14.81 -2.57 -17.24
CA PHE A 267 13.55 -3.03 -17.79
C PHE A 267 13.81 -4.01 -18.94
N HIS A 268 12.83 -4.83 -19.29
CA HIS A 268 12.93 -5.56 -20.55
C HIS A 268 12.92 -4.61 -21.76
N SER A 269 13.51 -5.03 -22.88
CA SER A 269 13.41 -4.30 -24.16
C SER A 269 12.07 -4.56 -24.86
N GLY A 270 11.68 -3.65 -25.75
CA GLY A 270 10.54 -3.85 -26.65
C GLY A 270 9.20 -3.99 -25.94
N SER A 271 8.31 -4.84 -26.48
CA SER A 271 6.95 -4.99 -25.97
C SER A 271 6.90 -5.65 -24.59
N ARG A 272 7.81 -6.57 -24.28
CA ARG A 272 7.89 -7.22 -22.94
C ARG A 272 8.16 -6.20 -21.84
N GLY A 273 8.89 -5.13 -22.16
CA GLY A 273 9.22 -4.06 -21.21
C GLY A 273 8.18 -2.97 -21.03
N THR A 274 6.97 -3.11 -21.59
CA THR A 274 5.95 -2.06 -21.57
C THR A 274 4.58 -2.62 -21.19
N HIS A 275 4.03 -2.13 -20.08
CA HIS A 275 2.65 -2.41 -19.68
C HIS A 275 1.70 -1.51 -20.47
N ARG A 276 0.87 -2.09 -21.36
CA ARG A 276 0.06 -1.31 -22.31
C ARG A 276 -1.06 -0.51 -21.65
N ILE A 277 -1.78 -1.10 -20.68
CA ILE A 277 -2.93 -0.44 -20.04
C ILE A 277 -2.49 0.68 -19.10
N TRP A 278 -1.43 0.44 -18.34
CA TRP A 278 -0.89 1.43 -17.39
C TRP A 278 0.10 2.41 -18.02
N ASP A 279 0.36 2.27 -19.32
CA ASP A 279 1.36 3.05 -20.05
C ASP A 279 2.72 3.15 -19.32
N SER A 280 3.23 2.02 -18.84
CA SER A 280 4.37 1.96 -17.89
C SER A 280 5.52 1.06 -18.36
N ARG A 281 6.66 1.09 -17.67
CA ARG A 281 7.82 0.19 -17.91
C ARG A 281 7.79 -1.02 -16.97
N LEU A 282 8.24 -2.18 -17.46
CA LEU A 282 8.26 -3.44 -16.71
C LEU A 282 9.70 -3.91 -16.46
N PHE A 283 10.00 -4.22 -15.20
CA PHE A 283 11.34 -4.61 -14.75
C PHE A 283 11.82 -5.91 -15.39
N ASP A 284 13.12 -6.01 -15.60
CA ASP A 284 13.78 -7.30 -15.89
C ASP A 284 14.21 -7.95 -14.58
N TYR A 285 13.33 -8.72 -13.95
CA TYR A 285 13.58 -9.35 -12.65
C TYR A 285 14.67 -10.44 -12.69
N ALA A 286 15.12 -10.86 -13.86
CA ALA A 286 16.25 -11.78 -14.00
C ALA A 286 17.61 -11.07 -13.87
N ASN A 287 17.63 -9.76 -14.10
CA ASN A 287 18.85 -8.98 -14.09
C ASN A 287 19.39 -8.80 -12.66
N TRP A 288 20.68 -9.06 -12.47
CA TRP A 288 21.35 -9.02 -11.17
C TRP A 288 21.30 -7.66 -10.49
N GLU A 289 21.48 -6.58 -11.24
CA GLU A 289 21.47 -5.22 -10.69
C GLU A 289 20.04 -4.71 -10.46
N VAL A 290 19.04 -5.25 -11.16
CA VAL A 290 17.63 -5.03 -10.85
C VAL A 290 17.24 -5.72 -9.54
N LEU A 291 17.66 -6.97 -9.32
CA LEU A 291 17.49 -7.64 -8.02
C LEU A 291 18.17 -6.84 -6.89
N ARG A 292 19.41 -6.37 -7.12
CA ARG A 292 20.14 -5.52 -6.17
C ARG A 292 19.35 -4.25 -5.83
N PHE A 293 18.83 -3.58 -6.86
CA PHE A 293 18.05 -2.35 -6.74
C PHE A 293 16.78 -2.55 -5.90
N LEU A 294 15.95 -3.52 -6.29
CA LEU A 294 14.66 -3.75 -5.63
C LEU A 294 14.81 -4.31 -4.20
N LEU A 295 15.73 -5.26 -3.97
CA LEU A 295 15.97 -5.79 -2.61
C LEU A 295 16.61 -4.73 -1.71
N SER A 296 17.49 -3.88 -2.26
CA SER A 296 18.04 -2.75 -1.49
C SER A 296 17.00 -1.69 -1.17
N ASN A 297 16.00 -1.51 -2.04
CA ASN A 297 14.90 -0.60 -1.79
C ASN A 297 14.08 -1.02 -0.57
N LEU A 298 13.68 -2.30 -0.50
CA LEU A 298 12.98 -2.86 0.64
C LEU A 298 13.81 -2.71 1.94
N ARG A 299 15.10 -3.05 1.90
CA ARG A 299 15.98 -2.92 3.07
C ARG A 299 16.09 -1.48 3.56
N MET A 300 16.15 -0.53 2.65
CA MET A 300 16.27 0.89 2.95
C MET A 300 15.01 1.42 3.65
N TRP A 301 13.81 1.07 3.18
CA TRP A 301 12.57 1.48 3.82
C TRP A 301 12.43 0.93 5.25
N ILE A 302 12.92 -0.29 5.51
CA ILE A 302 12.95 -0.84 6.88
C ILE A 302 14.02 -0.14 7.74
N GLU A 303 15.27 -0.07 7.29
CA GLU A 303 16.38 0.40 8.13
C GLU A 303 16.37 1.91 8.33
N ASP A 304 16.21 2.69 7.26
CA ASP A 304 16.34 4.16 7.31
C ASP A 304 15.06 4.83 7.83
N TYR A 305 13.89 4.31 7.46
CA TYR A 305 12.58 4.90 7.81
C TYR A 305 11.86 4.19 8.95
N GLY A 306 11.96 2.86 9.04
CA GLY A 306 11.37 2.09 10.14
C GLY A 306 10.02 1.49 9.83
N PHE A 307 9.69 1.32 8.55
CA PHE A 307 8.50 0.57 8.18
C PHE A 307 8.57 -0.86 8.73
N ASP A 308 7.42 -1.36 9.17
CA ASP A 308 7.26 -2.67 9.78
C ASP A 308 6.81 -3.72 8.76
N GLY A 309 6.97 -3.44 7.47
CA GLY A 309 6.53 -4.31 6.40
C GLY A 309 5.94 -3.57 5.21
N PHE A 310 5.31 -4.33 4.32
CA PHE A 310 4.93 -3.84 3.00
C PHE A 310 3.62 -4.44 2.50
N ARG A 311 2.89 -3.67 1.70
CA ARG A 311 2.00 -4.22 0.67
C ARG A 311 2.72 -4.14 -0.66
N PHE A 312 2.76 -5.24 -1.40
CA PHE A 312 3.28 -5.28 -2.76
C PHE A 312 2.10 -5.10 -3.72
N ASP A 313 2.12 -4.02 -4.49
CA ASP A 313 1.02 -3.62 -5.37
C ASP A 313 1.18 -4.17 -6.79
N GLY A 314 0.07 -4.58 -7.39
CA GLY A 314 0.04 -5.16 -8.74
C GLY A 314 0.75 -6.51 -8.84
N VAL A 315 0.70 -7.36 -7.80
CA VAL A 315 1.33 -8.69 -7.82
C VAL A 315 0.77 -9.55 -8.95
N THR A 316 -0.52 -9.47 -9.26
CA THR A 316 -1.09 -10.15 -10.44
C THR A 316 -0.40 -9.74 -11.75
N SER A 317 -0.03 -8.46 -11.90
CA SER A 317 0.68 -7.98 -13.09
C SER A 317 2.10 -8.55 -13.18
N MET A 318 2.73 -8.78 -12.03
CA MET A 318 4.04 -9.41 -11.92
C MET A 318 3.99 -10.91 -12.23
N LEU A 319 3.00 -11.62 -11.71
CA LEU A 319 2.93 -13.09 -11.76
C LEU A 319 2.69 -13.64 -13.16
N TYR A 320 2.05 -12.88 -14.06
CA TYR A 320 1.70 -13.36 -15.39
C TYR A 320 2.22 -12.44 -16.48
N HIS A 321 2.77 -13.00 -17.55
CA HIS A 321 3.21 -12.25 -18.74
C HIS A 321 2.07 -11.51 -19.46
N ASN A 322 0.83 -11.95 -19.27
CA ASN A 322 -0.38 -11.26 -19.74
C ASN A 322 -0.92 -10.24 -18.73
N HIS A 323 -0.31 -10.15 -17.55
CA HIS A 323 -0.64 -9.25 -16.44
C HIS A 323 -2.06 -9.40 -15.87
N GLY A 324 -2.70 -10.55 -16.09
CA GLY A 324 -4.11 -10.78 -15.75
C GLY A 324 -5.11 -10.04 -16.66
N ILE A 325 -4.63 -9.37 -17.71
CA ILE A 325 -5.48 -8.55 -18.59
C ILE A 325 -6.34 -9.45 -19.46
N GLY A 326 -7.66 -9.26 -19.40
CA GLY A 326 -8.63 -10.03 -20.20
C GLY A 326 -8.69 -11.50 -19.83
N LYS A 327 -8.21 -11.87 -18.64
CA LYS A 327 -8.29 -13.22 -18.08
C LYS A 327 -9.33 -13.25 -16.97
N GLU A 328 -10.14 -14.29 -16.98
CA GLU A 328 -10.97 -14.67 -15.83
C GLU A 328 -10.26 -15.84 -15.15
N PHE A 329 -10.12 -15.76 -13.83
CA PHE A 329 -9.55 -16.83 -13.02
C PHE A 329 -10.70 -17.65 -12.43
N SER A 330 -10.95 -18.83 -13.00
CA SER A 330 -12.03 -19.73 -12.59
C SER A 330 -11.68 -20.53 -11.34
N GLY A 331 -10.39 -20.67 -11.04
CA GLY A 331 -9.88 -21.55 -10.01
C GLY A 331 -9.29 -22.85 -10.55
N ASP A 332 -9.29 -23.06 -11.88
CA ASP A 332 -8.54 -24.14 -12.52
C ASP A 332 -7.03 -23.89 -12.38
N TYR A 333 -6.29 -24.88 -11.91
CA TYR A 333 -4.87 -24.74 -11.57
C TYR A 333 -4.00 -24.50 -12.80
N ASN A 334 -4.46 -24.87 -14.00
CA ASN A 334 -3.76 -24.59 -15.25
C ASN A 334 -3.68 -23.08 -15.58
N GLU A 335 -4.55 -22.27 -14.99
CA GLU A 335 -4.52 -20.80 -15.14
C GLU A 335 -3.40 -20.16 -14.30
N TYR A 336 -2.95 -20.85 -13.25
CA TYR A 336 -1.96 -20.37 -12.28
C TYR A 336 -0.58 -20.98 -12.46
N PHE A 337 -0.50 -22.15 -13.10
CA PHE A 337 0.72 -22.92 -13.28
C PHE A 337 0.84 -23.32 -14.76
N GLY A 338 1.55 -22.50 -15.53
CA GLY A 338 1.74 -22.71 -16.96
C GLY A 338 2.76 -21.72 -17.53
N LEU A 339 2.94 -21.75 -18.86
CA LEU A 339 3.92 -20.90 -19.56
C LEU A 339 3.64 -19.39 -19.47
N ASP A 340 2.43 -19.02 -19.03
CA ASP A 340 2.04 -17.62 -18.83
C ASP A 340 2.60 -17.04 -17.52
N VAL A 341 3.12 -17.86 -16.59
CA VAL A 341 3.69 -17.43 -15.31
C VAL A 341 5.08 -16.83 -15.52
N ASP A 342 5.31 -15.65 -14.95
CA ASP A 342 6.63 -15.02 -14.94
C ASP A 342 7.46 -15.55 -13.76
N GLU A 343 8.24 -16.60 -14.02
CA GLU A 343 9.11 -17.24 -13.02
C GLU A 343 10.19 -16.29 -12.48
N ASP A 344 10.64 -15.31 -13.27
CA ASP A 344 11.64 -14.33 -12.83
C ASP A 344 11.06 -13.39 -11.78
N ALA A 345 9.82 -12.92 -12.01
CA ALA A 345 9.09 -12.09 -11.07
C ALA A 345 8.74 -12.85 -9.79
N LEU A 346 8.23 -14.09 -9.91
CA LEU A 346 7.94 -14.95 -8.74
C LEU A 346 9.22 -15.22 -7.93
N CYS A 347 10.34 -15.51 -8.58
CA CYS A 347 11.62 -15.72 -7.91
C CYS A 347 12.10 -14.46 -7.18
N TYR A 348 11.92 -13.27 -7.76
CA TYR A 348 12.16 -12.00 -7.07
C TYR A 348 11.29 -11.85 -5.82
N LEU A 349 9.98 -12.15 -5.89
CA LEU A 349 9.07 -12.09 -4.75
C LEU A 349 9.47 -13.07 -3.64
N MET A 350 9.87 -14.29 -4.00
CA MET A 350 10.40 -15.29 -3.07
C MET A 350 11.69 -14.80 -2.39
N LEU A 351 12.63 -14.22 -3.14
CA LEU A 351 13.85 -13.62 -2.59
C LEU A 351 13.55 -12.45 -1.65
N ALA A 352 12.61 -11.57 -2.02
CA ALA A 352 12.18 -10.45 -1.21
C ALA A 352 11.58 -10.91 0.12
N ASN A 353 10.60 -11.82 0.07
CA ASN A 353 9.97 -12.37 1.28
C ASN A 353 10.94 -13.19 2.14
N HIS A 354 11.83 -13.97 1.52
CA HIS A 354 12.87 -14.71 2.26
C HIS A 354 13.82 -13.75 2.98
N MET A 355 14.29 -12.70 2.28
CA MET A 355 15.17 -11.67 2.86
C MET A 355 14.50 -10.94 4.03
N ILE A 356 13.26 -10.48 3.84
CA ILE A 356 12.51 -9.75 4.88
C ILE A 356 12.32 -10.65 6.11
N ASN A 357 11.82 -11.87 5.93
CA ASN A 357 11.61 -12.79 7.05
C ASN A 357 12.91 -13.19 7.75
N PHE A 358 14.00 -13.39 7.02
CA PHE A 358 15.29 -13.77 7.59
C PHE A 358 15.95 -12.63 8.39
N LEU A 359 15.87 -11.40 7.89
CA LEU A 359 16.59 -10.26 8.47
C LEU A 359 15.71 -9.42 9.43
N HIS A 360 14.40 -9.43 9.23
CA HIS A 360 13.41 -8.64 9.94
C HIS A 360 12.12 -9.48 10.18
N PRO A 361 12.17 -10.52 11.02
CA PRO A 361 11.07 -11.49 11.20
C PRO A 361 9.76 -10.90 11.75
N GLU A 362 9.84 -9.72 12.37
CA GLU A 362 8.66 -8.98 12.84
C GLU A 362 7.89 -8.30 11.69
N CYS A 363 8.52 -8.13 10.52
CA CYS A 363 7.88 -7.50 9.38
C CYS A 363 6.72 -8.34 8.83
N ILE A 364 5.79 -7.64 8.20
CA ILE A 364 4.60 -8.22 7.56
C ILE A 364 4.62 -7.91 6.08
N THR A 365 4.37 -8.90 5.21
CA THR A 365 4.19 -8.67 3.78
C THR A 365 2.79 -9.06 3.31
N ILE A 366 2.15 -8.16 2.54
CA ILE A 366 0.81 -8.33 1.99
C ILE A 366 0.89 -8.30 0.47
N ALA A 367 0.28 -9.27 -0.21
CA ALA A 367 0.15 -9.27 -1.67
C ALA A 367 -1.19 -8.68 -2.12
N GLU A 368 -1.14 -7.70 -3.02
CA GLU A 368 -2.28 -7.30 -3.84
C GLU A 368 -2.33 -8.19 -5.09
N ASP A 369 -3.00 -9.34 -4.95
CA ASP A 369 -3.24 -10.29 -6.04
C ASP A 369 -4.75 -10.57 -6.18
N VAL A 370 -5.31 -10.19 -7.32
CA VAL A 370 -6.70 -10.47 -7.69
C VAL A 370 -6.87 -11.88 -8.26
N SER A 371 -5.80 -12.49 -8.80
CA SER A 371 -5.92 -13.77 -9.52
C SER A 371 -6.37 -14.92 -8.61
N GLY A 372 -5.87 -14.98 -7.38
CA GLY A 372 -6.14 -16.13 -6.52
C GLY A 372 -4.98 -17.13 -6.46
N MET A 373 -3.76 -16.76 -6.87
CA MET A 373 -2.65 -17.72 -7.03
C MET A 373 -2.44 -18.59 -5.79
N PRO A 374 -2.55 -19.93 -5.92
CA PRO A 374 -2.29 -20.85 -4.81
C PRO A 374 -0.87 -20.73 -4.26
N ALA A 375 -0.71 -20.92 -2.96
CA ALA A 375 0.57 -20.91 -2.25
C ALA A 375 1.33 -19.57 -2.24
N LEU A 376 0.76 -18.49 -2.79
CA LEU A 376 1.37 -17.15 -2.77
C LEU A 376 1.65 -16.68 -1.32
N CYS A 377 0.76 -17.02 -0.39
CA CYS A 377 0.88 -16.70 1.03
C CYS A 377 1.35 -17.89 1.89
N ARG A 378 2.07 -18.86 1.30
CA ARG A 378 2.76 -19.93 2.04
C ARG A 378 4.26 -19.63 2.15
N PRO A 379 4.96 -20.13 3.18
CA PRO A 379 6.40 -19.92 3.35
C PRO A 379 7.20 -20.32 2.11
N VAL A 380 8.26 -19.56 1.81
CA VAL A 380 9.17 -19.86 0.69
C VAL A 380 9.77 -21.26 0.80
N ALA A 381 10.08 -21.71 2.03
CA ALA A 381 10.61 -23.05 2.29
C ALA A 381 9.64 -24.19 1.93
N GLU A 382 8.34 -23.92 1.83
CA GLU A 382 7.31 -24.86 1.37
C GLU A 382 7.07 -24.76 -0.15
N GLY A 383 7.85 -23.93 -0.86
CA GLY A 383 7.64 -23.62 -2.28
C GLY A 383 6.62 -22.52 -2.54
N GLY A 384 6.17 -21.79 -1.51
CA GLY A 384 5.24 -20.67 -1.65
C GLY A 384 5.92 -19.33 -2.00
N GLY A 385 5.10 -18.31 -2.26
CA GLY A 385 5.58 -16.94 -2.54
C GLY A 385 6.17 -16.21 -1.33
N GLY A 386 5.83 -16.65 -0.11
CA GLY A 386 6.37 -16.13 1.14
C GLY A 386 5.62 -14.96 1.77
N PHE A 387 4.50 -14.52 1.20
CA PHE A 387 3.69 -13.44 1.77
C PHE A 387 2.98 -13.88 3.06
N ASP A 388 2.82 -12.98 4.03
CA ASP A 388 2.04 -13.26 5.25
C ASP A 388 0.52 -13.23 4.97
N TYR A 389 0.07 -12.31 4.12
CA TYR A 389 -1.34 -12.11 3.78
C TYR A 389 -1.54 -11.78 2.30
N ARG A 390 -2.78 -11.92 1.84
CA ARG A 390 -3.29 -11.33 0.59
C ARG A 390 -4.56 -10.52 0.82
N LEU A 391 -4.86 -9.62 -0.10
CA LEU A 391 -6.13 -8.89 -0.09
C LEU A 391 -7.29 -9.77 -0.57
N ALA A 392 -8.44 -9.71 0.12
CA ALA A 392 -9.67 -10.40 -0.27
C ALA A 392 -10.49 -9.55 -1.28
N MET A 393 -9.93 -9.36 -2.48
CA MET A 393 -10.40 -8.37 -3.45
C MET A 393 -11.81 -8.64 -4.02
N ALA A 394 -12.32 -9.87 -3.92
CA ALA A 394 -13.67 -10.21 -4.37
C ALA A 394 -14.80 -9.68 -3.45
N ILE A 395 -14.49 -9.32 -2.20
CA ILE A 395 -15.50 -8.89 -1.22
C ILE A 395 -16.13 -7.54 -1.60
N PRO A 396 -15.36 -6.48 -1.91
CA PRO A 396 -15.94 -5.22 -2.37
C PRO A 396 -16.81 -5.35 -3.62
N ASP A 397 -16.35 -6.11 -4.62
CA ASP A 397 -17.11 -6.34 -5.86
C ASP A 397 -18.48 -6.96 -5.57
N LYS A 398 -18.53 -7.88 -4.59
CA LYS A 398 -19.79 -8.48 -4.16
C LYS A 398 -20.74 -7.45 -3.57
N TRP A 399 -20.25 -6.58 -2.67
CA TRP A 399 -21.09 -5.53 -2.08
C TRP A 399 -21.59 -4.53 -3.12
N ILE A 400 -20.72 -4.09 -4.03
CA ILE A 400 -21.09 -3.23 -5.15
C ILE A 400 -22.19 -3.87 -5.98
N LYS A 401 -21.97 -5.13 -6.39
CA LYS A 401 -22.90 -5.86 -7.24
C LYS A 401 -24.29 -5.94 -6.61
N ILE A 402 -24.39 -6.41 -5.36
CA ILE A 402 -25.72 -6.60 -4.75
C ILE A 402 -26.44 -5.27 -4.47
N ILE A 403 -25.72 -4.20 -4.11
CA ILE A 403 -26.33 -2.89 -3.85
C ILE A 403 -26.76 -2.21 -5.15
N LYS A 404 -25.99 -2.40 -6.23
CA LYS A 404 -26.26 -1.77 -7.54
C LYS A 404 -27.34 -2.50 -8.32
N GLU A 405 -27.35 -3.83 -8.28
CA GLU A 405 -28.13 -4.66 -9.22
C GLU A 405 -29.36 -5.30 -8.59
N LEU A 406 -29.42 -5.43 -7.26
CA LEU A 406 -30.47 -6.18 -6.57
C LEU A 406 -31.21 -5.30 -5.56
N LYS A 407 -32.49 -5.58 -5.36
CA LYS A 407 -33.24 -5.08 -4.20
C LYS A 407 -32.89 -5.90 -2.96
N ASP A 408 -33.11 -5.33 -1.78
CA ASP A 408 -32.75 -5.96 -0.50
C ASP A 408 -33.42 -7.34 -0.33
N GLU A 409 -34.68 -7.47 -0.73
CA GLU A 409 -35.43 -8.73 -0.70
C GLU A 409 -34.84 -9.84 -1.61
N ASP A 410 -34.05 -9.45 -2.61
CA ASP A 410 -33.40 -10.35 -3.57
C ASP A 410 -31.96 -10.71 -3.15
N TRP A 411 -31.46 -10.16 -2.04
CA TRP A 411 -30.13 -10.49 -1.54
C TRP A 411 -30.08 -11.95 -1.09
N ASN A 412 -29.14 -12.70 -1.66
CA ASN A 412 -28.95 -14.11 -1.33
C ASN A 412 -27.93 -14.27 -0.19
N MET A 413 -28.39 -14.76 0.95
CA MET A 413 -27.60 -14.90 2.18
C MET A 413 -26.48 -15.92 1.99
N GLY A 414 -26.75 -17.03 1.31
CA GLY A 414 -25.77 -18.06 1.03
C GLY A 414 -24.64 -17.58 0.14
N ASN A 415 -24.91 -16.69 -0.82
CA ASN A 415 -23.92 -16.11 -1.71
C ASN A 415 -23.05 -15.07 -0.98
N ILE A 416 -23.64 -14.26 -0.09
CA ILE A 416 -22.86 -13.38 0.81
C ILE A 416 -21.90 -14.21 1.66
N VAL A 417 -22.40 -15.25 2.34
CA VAL A 417 -21.57 -16.14 3.16
C VAL A 417 -20.49 -16.81 2.31
N TYR A 418 -20.84 -17.32 1.13
CA TYR A 418 -19.89 -17.95 0.21
C TYR A 418 -18.75 -16.99 -0.14
N THR A 419 -19.04 -15.76 -0.58
CA THR A 419 -17.99 -14.80 -0.93
C THR A 419 -17.08 -14.48 0.25
N LEU A 420 -17.61 -14.32 1.47
CA LEU A 420 -16.82 -13.98 2.65
C LEU A 420 -15.96 -15.17 3.15
N THR A 421 -16.38 -16.41 2.88
CA THR A 421 -15.75 -17.62 3.42
C THR A 421 -14.98 -18.43 2.39
N ASN A 422 -15.15 -18.18 1.08
CA ASN A 422 -14.46 -18.90 0.01
C ASN A 422 -13.00 -18.46 -0.10
N ARG A 423 -12.17 -19.00 0.80
CA ARG A 423 -10.76 -18.67 0.99
C ARG A 423 -9.97 -19.95 1.21
N ARG A 424 -8.67 -19.93 0.89
CA ARG A 424 -7.78 -21.07 1.11
C ARG A 424 -7.48 -21.21 2.61
N CYS A 425 -7.63 -22.41 3.18
CA CYS A 425 -7.56 -22.62 4.63
C CYS A 425 -6.19 -22.30 5.26
N ASP A 426 -5.12 -22.46 4.49
CA ASP A 426 -3.73 -22.31 4.95
C ASP A 426 -3.10 -20.96 4.58
N GLU A 427 -3.89 -20.02 4.05
CA GLU A 427 -3.44 -18.69 3.64
C GLU A 427 -4.30 -17.62 4.33
N LYS A 428 -3.66 -16.53 4.79
CA LYS A 428 -4.36 -15.47 5.52
C LYS A 428 -4.83 -14.37 4.57
N TYR A 429 -5.99 -13.81 4.87
CA TYR A 429 -6.63 -12.78 4.06
C TYR A 429 -6.88 -11.50 4.85
N ILE A 430 -6.61 -10.35 4.25
CA ILE A 430 -7.10 -9.05 4.72
C ILE A 430 -8.43 -8.78 4.03
N ALA A 431 -9.50 -8.72 4.82
CA ALA A 431 -10.84 -8.42 4.34
C ALA A 431 -11.17 -6.93 4.47
N TYR A 432 -11.91 -6.40 3.50
CA TYR A 432 -12.38 -5.03 3.49
C TYR A 432 -13.68 -4.95 2.69
N ALA A 433 -14.57 -4.05 3.11
CA ALA A 433 -15.89 -3.91 2.49
C ALA A 433 -15.84 -3.03 1.23
N GLU A 434 -14.90 -2.10 1.19
CA GLU A 434 -14.63 -1.16 0.12
C GLU A 434 -13.16 -0.69 0.21
N SER A 435 -12.56 -0.32 -0.91
CA SER A 435 -11.16 0.10 -1.07
C SER A 435 -11.04 1.57 -1.49
N HIS A 436 -9.79 2.01 -1.62
CA HIS A 436 -9.45 3.28 -2.22
C HIS A 436 -9.92 3.43 -3.68
N ASP A 437 -10.01 2.35 -4.46
CA ASP A 437 -10.50 2.39 -5.85
C ASP A 437 -11.96 2.80 -5.94
N GLN A 438 -12.82 2.25 -5.07
CA GLN A 438 -14.24 2.63 -5.03
C GLN A 438 -14.47 4.04 -4.49
N ALA A 439 -13.47 4.61 -3.80
CA ALA A 439 -13.53 5.99 -3.37
C ALA A 439 -13.20 6.96 -4.51
N LEU A 440 -12.55 6.53 -5.61
CA LEU A 440 -12.16 7.40 -6.72
C LEU A 440 -13.34 7.85 -7.60
N VAL A 441 -13.13 8.97 -8.30
CA VAL A 441 -14.06 9.48 -9.31
C VAL A 441 -14.35 8.42 -10.38
N GLY A 442 -15.62 8.24 -10.72
CA GLY A 442 -16.08 7.19 -11.61
C GLY A 442 -16.67 5.99 -10.88
N ASP A 443 -16.47 5.91 -9.56
CA ASP A 443 -17.18 4.99 -8.68
C ASP A 443 -17.86 5.73 -7.50
N LYS A 444 -18.47 4.98 -6.56
CA LYS A 444 -19.19 5.47 -5.38
C LYS A 444 -18.80 4.65 -4.16
N THR A 445 -18.53 5.33 -3.04
CA THR A 445 -18.36 4.72 -1.72
C THR A 445 -19.62 3.94 -1.31
N LEU A 446 -19.48 2.99 -0.40
CA LEU A 446 -20.60 2.23 0.16
C LEU A 446 -21.67 3.17 0.71
N ALA A 447 -21.27 4.19 1.47
CA ALA A 447 -22.16 5.20 2.01
C ALA A 447 -22.94 5.94 0.91
N PHE A 448 -22.25 6.39 -0.15
CA PHE A 448 -22.89 7.13 -1.23
C PHE A 448 -23.79 6.24 -2.09
N ARG A 449 -23.48 4.95 -2.24
CA ARG A 449 -24.37 3.98 -2.91
C ARG A 449 -25.66 3.74 -2.13
N LEU A 450 -25.57 3.74 -0.80
CA LEU A 450 -26.71 3.43 0.08
C LEU A 450 -27.63 4.64 0.30
N MET A 451 -27.08 5.85 0.33
CA MET A 451 -27.80 7.06 0.77
C MET A 451 -27.89 8.16 -0.31
N ASP A 452 -27.00 8.12 -1.31
CA ASP A 452 -26.95 9.03 -2.46
C ASP A 452 -27.18 10.52 -2.08
N ALA A 453 -28.03 11.25 -2.80
CA ALA A 453 -28.27 12.67 -2.59
C ALA A 453 -28.80 13.02 -1.19
N GLU A 454 -29.47 12.09 -0.49
CA GLU A 454 -29.98 12.37 0.86
C GLU A 454 -28.86 12.55 1.90
N MET A 455 -27.63 12.12 1.60
CA MET A 455 -26.47 12.41 2.47
C MET A 455 -26.27 13.91 2.68
N TYR A 456 -26.60 14.75 1.70
CA TYR A 456 -26.37 16.19 1.76
C TYR A 456 -27.48 16.94 2.52
N THR A 457 -28.65 16.35 2.70
CA THR A 457 -29.82 17.01 3.31
C THR A 457 -30.25 16.37 4.64
N ASN A 458 -30.02 15.07 4.80
CA ASN A 458 -30.56 14.27 5.89
C ASN A 458 -29.49 13.64 6.80
N MET A 459 -28.25 14.12 6.75
CA MET A 459 -27.21 13.74 7.72
C MET A 459 -27.16 14.63 8.98
N SER A 460 -28.00 15.68 9.06
CA SER A 460 -28.20 16.43 10.30
C SER A 460 -29.08 15.65 11.29
N VAL A 461 -28.79 15.74 12.59
CA VAL A 461 -29.66 15.18 13.63
C VAL A 461 -30.98 15.94 13.78
N PHE A 462 -31.08 17.16 13.25
CA PHE A 462 -32.30 17.98 13.29
C PHE A 462 -33.25 17.74 12.12
N THR A 463 -32.76 17.15 11.02
CA THR A 463 -33.63 16.78 9.90
C THR A 463 -34.23 15.39 10.15
N PRO A 464 -35.40 15.06 9.57
CA PRO A 464 -36.00 13.75 9.75
C PRO A 464 -35.02 12.63 9.39
N LEU A 465 -35.03 11.56 10.19
CA LEU A 465 -34.37 10.31 9.83
C LEU A 465 -35.24 9.61 8.80
N THR A 466 -34.94 9.82 7.52
CA THR A 466 -35.69 9.21 6.42
C THR A 466 -35.41 7.71 6.37
N PRO A 467 -36.33 6.91 5.80
CA PRO A 467 -36.08 5.48 5.61
C PRO A 467 -34.79 5.18 4.81
N VAL A 468 -34.41 6.07 3.87
CA VAL A 468 -33.18 5.95 3.09
C VAL A 468 -31.94 6.14 3.96
N ILE A 469 -31.88 7.19 4.78
CA ILE A 469 -30.74 7.42 5.69
C ILE A 469 -30.68 6.36 6.79
N ASP A 470 -31.82 5.95 7.35
CA ASP A 470 -31.84 4.88 8.36
C ASP A 470 -31.29 3.58 7.77
N ARG A 471 -31.86 3.13 6.64
CA ARG A 471 -31.38 1.95 5.89
C ARG A 471 -29.89 2.05 5.61
N GLY A 472 -29.43 3.20 5.09
CA GLY A 472 -28.04 3.39 4.73
C GLY A 472 -27.09 3.31 5.93
N ILE A 473 -27.45 3.93 7.06
CA ILE A 473 -26.68 3.84 8.30
C ILE A 473 -26.65 2.40 8.82
N GLN A 474 -27.79 1.68 8.83
CA GLN A 474 -27.82 0.29 9.32
C GLN A 474 -27.00 -0.65 8.43
N LEU A 475 -27.23 -0.61 7.11
CA LEU A 475 -26.53 -1.48 6.17
C LEU A 475 -25.03 -1.19 6.11
N HIS A 476 -24.61 0.07 6.19
CA HIS A 476 -23.19 0.42 6.25
C HIS A 476 -22.49 -0.26 7.44
N LYS A 477 -23.11 -0.21 8.63
CA LYS A 477 -22.58 -0.89 9.83
C LYS A 477 -22.58 -2.41 9.67
N MET A 478 -23.68 -2.99 9.19
CA MET A 478 -23.83 -4.44 9.04
C MET A 478 -22.85 -5.03 8.04
N ILE A 479 -22.68 -4.39 6.88
CA ILE A 479 -21.75 -4.81 5.82
C ILE A 479 -20.31 -4.79 6.34
N ARG A 480 -19.92 -3.72 7.06
CA ARG A 480 -18.58 -3.62 7.65
C ARG A 480 -18.37 -4.67 8.72
N LEU A 481 -19.34 -4.88 9.62
CA LEU A 481 -19.23 -5.88 10.68
C LEU A 481 -19.18 -7.31 10.15
N ILE A 482 -20.05 -7.70 9.21
CA ILE A 482 -20.02 -9.06 8.66
C ILE A 482 -18.73 -9.31 7.87
N THR A 483 -18.22 -8.30 7.16
CA THR A 483 -16.92 -8.39 6.48
C THR A 483 -15.77 -8.56 7.49
N HIS A 484 -15.76 -7.77 8.57
CA HIS A 484 -14.74 -7.83 9.62
C HIS A 484 -14.78 -9.14 10.43
N THR A 485 -15.95 -9.76 10.58
CA THR A 485 -16.14 -10.94 11.44
C THR A 485 -16.06 -12.24 10.67
N LEU A 486 -16.42 -12.26 9.38
CA LEU A 486 -16.49 -13.48 8.56
C LEU A 486 -15.47 -13.50 7.40
N GLY A 487 -15.05 -12.33 6.91
CA GLY A 487 -14.35 -12.19 5.63
C GLY A 487 -12.85 -12.51 5.63
N GLY A 488 -12.18 -12.52 6.78
CA GLY A 488 -10.71 -12.49 6.81
C GLY A 488 -10.05 -12.88 8.13
N ASP A 489 -8.73 -12.78 8.11
CA ASP A 489 -7.78 -12.95 9.22
C ASP A 489 -7.13 -11.60 9.63
N GLY A 490 -7.39 -10.57 8.82
CA GLY A 490 -7.20 -9.16 9.13
C GLY A 490 -8.33 -8.34 8.51
N TYR A 491 -8.45 -7.09 8.93
CA TYR A 491 -9.41 -6.12 8.41
C TYR A 491 -8.69 -4.88 7.88
N LEU A 492 -9.19 -4.30 6.79
CA LEU A 492 -8.71 -3.03 6.23
C LEU A 492 -9.86 -2.05 6.05
N ASN A 493 -9.58 -0.77 6.32
CA ASN A 493 -10.47 0.36 6.06
C ASN A 493 -9.68 1.49 5.40
N PHE A 494 -10.18 2.00 4.27
CA PHE A 494 -9.63 3.20 3.64
C PHE A 494 -10.12 4.48 4.32
N MET A 495 -9.20 5.43 4.54
CA MET A 495 -9.43 6.64 5.33
C MET A 495 -10.72 7.39 4.92
N GLY A 496 -11.61 7.65 5.87
CA GLY A 496 -12.90 8.29 5.68
C GLY A 496 -14.09 7.33 5.57
N ASN A 497 -13.87 6.10 5.07
CA ASN A 497 -14.96 5.14 4.90
C ASN A 497 -15.48 4.63 6.25
N GLU A 498 -14.71 4.78 7.32
CA GLU A 498 -15.12 4.37 8.66
C GLU A 498 -16.36 5.10 9.18
N PHE A 499 -16.54 6.33 8.74
CA PHE A 499 -17.69 7.17 9.08
C PHE A 499 -18.64 7.42 7.91
N GLY A 500 -18.47 6.69 6.80
CA GLY A 500 -19.28 6.89 5.60
C GLY A 500 -19.08 8.27 4.99
N HIS A 501 -17.82 8.64 4.71
CA HIS A 501 -17.49 9.92 4.06
C HIS A 501 -18.34 10.13 2.79
N PRO A 502 -18.95 11.32 2.62
CA PRO A 502 -19.77 11.61 1.44
C PRO A 502 -18.92 11.82 0.18
N GLU A 503 -19.57 12.11 -0.95
CA GLU A 503 -18.90 12.46 -2.21
C GLU A 503 -17.99 11.32 -2.73
N TRP A 504 -16.88 11.71 -3.38
CA TRP A 504 -15.85 10.84 -3.91
C TRP A 504 -14.49 11.55 -3.81
N LEU A 505 -13.41 10.82 -4.07
CA LEU A 505 -12.04 11.28 -4.15
C LEU A 505 -11.70 11.55 -5.62
N ASP A 506 -11.21 12.75 -5.94
CA ASP A 506 -10.69 13.06 -7.27
C ASP A 506 -9.44 13.91 -7.12
N PHE A 507 -8.37 13.50 -7.79
CA PHE A 507 -7.10 14.20 -7.75
C PHE A 507 -7.04 15.30 -8.82
N PRO A 508 -6.23 16.36 -8.60
CA PRO A 508 -5.97 17.39 -9.60
C PRO A 508 -5.50 16.77 -10.92
N ARG A 509 -6.25 17.06 -11.99
CA ARG A 509 -5.94 16.64 -13.35
C ARG A 509 -6.59 17.58 -14.35
N LYS A 510 -6.17 17.50 -15.62
CA LYS A 510 -6.73 18.32 -16.71
C LYS A 510 -8.26 18.24 -16.79
N GLY A 511 -8.83 17.06 -16.53
CA GLY A 511 -10.27 16.83 -16.59
C GLY A 511 -11.10 17.53 -15.51
N ASN A 512 -10.49 18.04 -14.44
CA ASN A 512 -11.16 18.80 -13.38
C ASN A 512 -10.49 20.16 -13.11
N ASN A 513 -9.74 20.68 -14.08
CA ASN A 513 -9.00 21.94 -14.00
C ASN A 513 -8.01 22.01 -12.82
N GLU A 514 -7.29 20.91 -12.58
CA GLU A 514 -6.31 20.80 -11.48
C GLU A 514 -6.93 21.10 -10.10
N SER A 515 -8.20 20.71 -9.91
CA SER A 515 -8.94 20.98 -8.68
C SER A 515 -8.49 20.06 -7.55
N PHE A 516 -8.25 20.67 -6.38
CA PHE A 516 -8.03 19.96 -5.12
C PHE A 516 -9.31 19.80 -4.29
N HIS A 517 -10.48 20.22 -4.81
CA HIS A 517 -11.72 20.23 -4.04
C HIS A 517 -12.13 18.85 -3.51
N TYR A 518 -11.89 17.78 -4.28
CA TYR A 518 -12.19 16.41 -3.85
C TYR A 518 -10.94 15.65 -3.37
N ALA A 519 -9.75 16.24 -3.45
CA ALA A 519 -8.49 15.65 -3.00
C ALA A 519 -8.23 15.92 -1.51
N ARG A 520 -9.23 15.62 -0.66
CA ARG A 520 -9.27 15.97 0.77
C ARG A 520 -10.10 14.98 1.58
N ARG A 521 -10.04 15.08 2.90
CA ARG A 521 -10.89 14.33 3.85
C ARG A 521 -11.56 15.24 4.86
N GLN A 522 -12.88 15.18 4.88
CA GLN A 522 -13.76 16.01 5.72
C GLN A 522 -13.88 15.43 7.14
N PHE A 523 -12.74 15.25 7.84
CA PHE A 523 -12.74 14.66 9.18
C PHE A 523 -13.60 15.44 10.20
N ASN A 524 -13.77 16.75 9.97
CA ASN A 524 -14.66 17.62 10.72
C ASN A 524 -16.13 17.14 10.75
N LEU A 525 -16.58 16.33 9.78
CA LEU A 525 -17.95 15.77 9.77
C LEU A 525 -18.22 14.84 10.96
N THR A 526 -17.19 14.18 11.48
CA THR A 526 -17.30 13.30 12.65
C THR A 526 -17.19 14.05 13.98
N ASP A 527 -16.53 15.21 13.95
CA ASP A 527 -16.32 16.06 15.13
C ASP A 527 -17.56 16.93 15.42
N ASP A 528 -18.41 17.15 14.42
CA ASP A 528 -19.67 17.87 14.56
C ASP A 528 -20.77 16.98 15.19
N HIS A 529 -21.10 17.28 16.44
CA HIS A 529 -22.16 16.58 17.17
C HIS A 529 -23.57 16.78 16.59
N LEU A 530 -23.76 17.70 15.65
CA LEU A 530 -25.03 17.92 14.96
C LEU A 530 -25.20 17.02 13.73
N LEU A 531 -24.19 16.23 13.37
CA LEU A 531 -24.23 15.33 12.21
C LEU A 531 -24.29 13.85 12.65
N ARG A 532 -24.80 13.01 11.73
CA ARG A 532 -25.01 11.56 11.91
C ARG A 532 -23.76 10.72 11.61
N TYR A 533 -22.72 11.28 10.97
CA TYR A 533 -21.46 10.57 10.68
C TYR A 533 -20.79 10.01 11.95
N LYS A 534 -20.94 10.70 13.08
CA LYS A 534 -20.45 10.22 14.39
C LYS A 534 -20.98 8.84 14.76
N PHE A 535 -22.20 8.46 14.36
CA PHE A 535 -22.77 7.15 14.67
C PHE A 535 -22.05 6.02 13.94
N LEU A 536 -21.63 6.25 12.70
CA LEU A 536 -20.83 5.30 11.92
C LEU A 536 -19.41 5.22 12.49
N ASN A 537 -18.81 6.36 12.84
CA ASN A 537 -17.50 6.45 13.46
C ASN A 537 -17.43 5.75 14.85
N GLU A 538 -18.44 5.95 15.69
CA GLU A 538 -18.55 5.31 17.01
C GLU A 538 -18.71 3.79 16.88
N PHE A 539 -19.50 3.34 15.91
CA PHE A 539 -19.65 1.92 15.61
C PHE A 539 -18.33 1.29 15.16
N ASP A 540 -17.59 1.96 14.27
CA ASP A 540 -16.29 1.48 13.80
C ASP A 540 -15.29 1.30 14.95
N ARG A 541 -15.20 2.32 15.80
CA ARG A 541 -14.33 2.30 16.97
C ARG A 541 -14.63 1.11 17.87
N ASP A 542 -15.92 0.91 18.16
CA ASP A 542 -16.33 -0.15 19.07
C ASP A 542 -16.16 -1.53 18.43
N MET A 543 -16.37 -1.66 17.12
CA MET A 543 -16.09 -2.89 16.36
C MET A 543 -14.61 -3.30 16.50
N ASN A 544 -13.68 -2.38 16.25
CA ASN A 544 -12.24 -2.63 16.39
C ASN A 544 -11.84 -2.94 17.84
N LYS A 545 -12.38 -2.22 18.83
CA LYS A 545 -12.12 -2.48 20.25
C LYS A 545 -12.67 -3.82 20.72
N LEU A 546 -13.80 -4.25 20.16
CA LEU A 546 -14.37 -5.56 20.43
C LEU A 546 -13.49 -6.66 19.82
N GLU A 547 -12.93 -6.43 18.62
CA GLU A 547 -11.97 -7.38 18.06
C GLU A 547 -10.69 -7.45 18.89
N GLU A 548 -10.15 -6.33 19.36
CA GLU A 548 -8.99 -6.35 20.27
C GLU A 548 -9.26 -7.17 21.54
N LYS A 549 -10.49 -7.12 22.07
CA LYS A 549 -10.87 -7.84 23.29
C LYS A 549 -11.06 -9.35 23.06
N PHE A 550 -11.64 -9.75 21.93
CA PHE A 550 -12.06 -11.14 21.69
C PHE A 550 -11.21 -11.88 20.65
N GLY A 551 -10.45 -11.16 19.82
CA GLY A 551 -9.45 -11.68 18.90
C GLY A 551 -10.01 -12.56 17.78
N TRP A 552 -11.19 -12.24 17.22
CA TRP A 552 -11.82 -13.12 16.24
C TRP A 552 -11.07 -13.19 14.91
N LEU A 553 -10.35 -12.14 14.50
CA LEU A 553 -9.57 -12.17 13.25
C LEU A 553 -8.40 -13.18 13.35
N ALA A 554 -7.82 -13.34 14.54
CA ALA A 554 -6.76 -14.34 14.78
C ALA A 554 -7.30 -15.75 15.10
N SER A 555 -8.62 -15.90 15.21
CA SER A 555 -9.26 -17.19 15.49
C SER A 555 -9.53 -17.98 14.20
N PRO A 556 -9.72 -19.31 14.29
CA PRO A 556 -10.13 -20.12 13.15
C PRO A 556 -11.37 -19.57 12.41
N PRO A 557 -11.59 -19.98 11.15
CA PRO A 557 -12.77 -19.60 10.40
C PRO A 557 -14.07 -19.84 11.17
N ALA A 558 -15.05 -18.96 10.97
CA ALA A 558 -16.34 -19.05 11.65
C ALA A 558 -17.10 -20.33 11.29
N TYR A 559 -17.91 -20.82 12.23
CA TYR A 559 -18.90 -21.86 11.96
C TYR A 559 -20.26 -21.23 11.66
N VAL A 560 -20.67 -21.27 10.39
CA VAL A 560 -21.94 -20.68 9.95
C VAL A 560 -23.09 -21.64 10.21
N THR A 561 -23.90 -21.34 11.22
CA THR A 561 -25.06 -22.15 11.63
C THR A 561 -26.28 -21.88 10.76
N GLU A 562 -26.44 -20.65 10.26
CA GLU A 562 -27.61 -20.24 9.50
C GLU A 562 -27.30 -19.22 8.40
N LYS A 563 -27.94 -19.43 7.26
CA LYS A 563 -27.96 -18.54 6.08
C LYS A 563 -29.35 -18.59 5.45
N HIS A 564 -30.34 -18.12 6.21
CA HIS A 564 -31.75 -18.28 5.91
C HIS A 564 -32.22 -17.29 4.85
N GLU A 565 -32.57 -17.77 3.66
CA GLU A 565 -32.89 -16.92 2.51
C GLU A 565 -34.20 -16.14 2.66
N SER A 566 -35.28 -16.77 3.14
CA SER A 566 -36.57 -16.07 3.29
C SER A 566 -36.51 -15.03 4.41
N ASN A 567 -35.99 -15.42 5.58
CA ASN A 567 -35.88 -14.53 6.72
C ASN A 567 -34.73 -13.52 6.60
N LYS A 568 -33.85 -13.67 5.60
CA LYS A 568 -32.65 -12.83 5.40
C LYS A 568 -31.76 -12.79 6.65
N VAL A 569 -31.66 -13.91 7.36
CA VAL A 569 -30.86 -14.02 8.58
C VAL A 569 -29.58 -14.82 8.32
N ILE A 570 -28.45 -14.28 8.80
CA ILE A 570 -27.17 -14.99 8.86
C ILE A 570 -26.78 -15.10 10.33
N ALA A 571 -26.45 -16.30 10.78
CA ALA A 571 -25.91 -16.54 12.11
C ALA A 571 -24.69 -17.45 12.07
N PHE A 572 -23.68 -17.12 12.87
CA PHE A 572 -22.43 -17.87 12.96
C PHE A 572 -21.70 -17.64 14.27
N GLU A 573 -20.84 -18.58 14.62
CA GLU A 573 -19.95 -18.49 15.78
C GLU A 573 -18.50 -18.26 15.33
N ARG A 574 -17.79 -17.32 15.98
CA ARG A 574 -16.36 -17.11 15.79
C ARG A 574 -15.73 -16.61 17.08
N ALA A 575 -14.59 -17.20 17.49
CA ALA A 575 -13.92 -16.90 18.76
C ALA A 575 -14.83 -16.95 20.01
N GLY A 576 -15.77 -17.91 20.04
CA GLY A 576 -16.74 -18.05 21.15
C GLY A 576 -17.79 -16.93 21.21
N LEU A 577 -17.85 -16.06 20.21
CA LEU A 577 -18.91 -15.07 20.03
C LEU A 577 -19.95 -15.60 19.05
N LEU A 578 -21.22 -15.32 19.35
CA LEU A 578 -22.34 -15.55 18.45
C LEU A 578 -22.70 -14.25 17.71
N PHE A 579 -22.67 -14.29 16.39
CA PHE A 579 -23.06 -13.18 15.52
C PHE A 579 -24.39 -13.48 14.85
N ILE A 580 -25.29 -12.50 14.84
CA ILE A 580 -26.62 -12.60 14.22
C ILE A 580 -26.85 -11.34 13.40
N PHE A 581 -27.11 -11.50 12.11
CA PHE A 581 -27.41 -10.43 11.18
C PHE A 581 -28.80 -10.64 10.60
N ASN A 582 -29.68 -9.66 10.77
CA ASN A 582 -30.97 -9.62 10.10
C ASN A 582 -30.91 -8.61 8.96
N PHE A 583 -30.80 -9.08 7.72
CA PHE A 583 -30.82 -8.28 6.50
C PHE A 583 -32.25 -8.11 5.93
N HIS A 584 -33.29 -8.53 6.65
CA HIS A 584 -34.66 -8.35 6.15
C HIS A 584 -35.01 -6.86 6.14
N PRO A 585 -35.57 -6.33 5.03
CA PRO A 585 -35.82 -4.90 4.90
C PRO A 585 -36.92 -4.37 5.85
N TYR A 586 -37.82 -5.24 6.30
CA TYR A 586 -39.02 -4.83 7.07
C TYR A 586 -39.38 -5.70 8.28
N GLU A 587 -38.85 -6.93 8.38
CA GLU A 587 -39.36 -7.91 9.36
C GLU A 587 -38.42 -7.97 10.56
N SER A 588 -39.05 -8.00 11.74
CA SER A 588 -38.37 -8.19 13.01
C SER A 588 -38.81 -9.52 13.59
N TYR A 589 -37.87 -10.28 14.13
CA TYR A 589 -38.14 -11.61 14.65
C TYR A 589 -38.11 -11.62 16.18
N VAL A 590 -39.18 -12.13 16.78
CA VAL A 590 -39.28 -12.41 18.22
C VAL A 590 -39.15 -13.92 18.42
N ASP A 591 -38.51 -14.34 19.51
CA ASP A 591 -38.26 -15.75 19.84
C ASP A 591 -37.50 -16.53 18.74
N TYR A 592 -36.65 -15.84 17.97
CA TYR A 592 -35.83 -16.43 16.93
C TYR A 592 -34.80 -17.38 17.53
N ARG A 593 -34.81 -18.65 17.12
CA ARG A 593 -33.88 -19.66 17.61
C ARG A 593 -32.59 -19.60 16.83
N VAL A 594 -31.47 -19.57 17.54
CA VAL A 594 -30.13 -19.64 16.95
C VAL A 594 -29.37 -20.79 17.59
N GLY A 595 -28.72 -21.60 16.77
CA GLY A 595 -27.85 -22.68 17.24
C GLY A 595 -26.58 -22.12 17.88
N VAL A 596 -26.12 -22.77 18.96
CA VAL A 596 -24.86 -22.43 19.64
C VAL A 596 -24.11 -23.72 19.97
N GLU A 597 -22.77 -23.66 19.97
CA GLU A 597 -21.92 -24.79 20.32
C GLU A 597 -22.03 -25.15 21.81
N VAL A 598 -22.00 -24.15 22.69
CA VAL A 598 -21.93 -24.34 24.15
C VAL A 598 -23.21 -23.86 24.83
N PRO A 599 -23.88 -24.67 25.68
CA PRO A 599 -25.04 -24.22 26.44
C PRO A 599 -24.61 -23.20 27.50
N GLY A 600 -25.39 -22.13 27.67
CA GLY A 600 -25.07 -21.11 28.66
C GLY A 600 -25.94 -19.87 28.59
N LYS A 601 -25.49 -18.82 29.30
CA LYS A 601 -26.09 -17.48 29.24
C LYS A 601 -25.27 -16.63 28.28
N TYR A 602 -25.92 -16.10 27.26
CA TYR A 602 -25.31 -15.24 26.25
C TYR A 602 -25.75 -13.78 26.50
N PRO A 603 -24.94 -12.95 27.18
CA PRO A 603 -25.24 -11.54 27.32
C PRO A 603 -25.00 -10.82 25.98
N PHE A 604 -25.80 -9.81 25.68
CA PHE A 604 -25.53 -8.93 24.56
C PHE A 604 -24.22 -8.17 24.78
N LEU A 605 -23.32 -8.27 23.82
CA LEU A 605 -22.16 -7.38 23.76
C LEU A 605 -22.61 -6.08 23.09
N THR A 606 -22.70 -5.02 23.87
CA THR A 606 -23.12 -3.72 23.35
C THR A 606 -21.96 -3.05 22.63
N LEU A 607 -22.07 -2.97 21.30
CA LEU A 607 -21.53 -1.81 20.55
C LEU A 607 -22.40 -0.61 20.95
N SER A 608 -21.82 0.56 21.26
CA SER A 608 -22.49 1.72 21.90
C SER A 608 -23.84 2.16 21.29
N PHE A 609 -24.15 1.76 20.07
CA PHE A 609 -25.43 2.04 19.41
C PHE A 609 -26.64 1.21 19.89
N LEU A 610 -26.46 0.02 20.46
CA LEU A 610 -27.60 -0.82 20.89
C LEU A 610 -28.46 -0.17 21.99
N GLN A 611 -27.98 0.88 22.66
CA GLN A 611 -28.77 1.65 23.65
C GLN A 611 -29.86 2.54 23.04
N ARG A 612 -29.76 2.99 21.77
CA ARG A 612 -30.71 4.01 21.24
C ARG A 612 -31.96 3.44 20.59
N ASN A 613 -31.92 2.21 20.08
CA ASN A 613 -33.07 1.59 19.41
C ASN A 613 -33.81 0.56 20.27
N LEU A 614 -33.31 0.20 21.46
CA LEU A 614 -34.04 -0.64 22.43
C LEU A 614 -34.86 0.19 23.43
N LEU A 615 -34.83 1.52 23.34
CA LEU A 615 -35.55 2.44 24.24
C LEU A 615 -36.63 3.27 23.54
N ASN A 616 -36.99 2.95 22.29
CA ASN A 616 -38.16 3.53 21.61
C ASN A 616 -39.07 2.43 21.06
#